data_AF-A0A090GUA8-F1
#
_entry.id   AF-A0A090GUA8-F1
#
_cell.length_a   1.000
_cell.length_b   1.000
_cell.length_c   1.000
_cell.angle_alpha   90.00
_cell.angle_beta   90.00
_cell.angle_gamma   90.00
#
_symmetry.space_group_name_H-M   'P 1'
#
loop_
_entity.id
_entity.type
_entity.pdbx_description
1 polymer ?
#
loop_
_entity_poly.entity_id
_entity_poly.type
_entity_poly.pdbx_seq_one_letter_code
_entity_poly.pdbx_strand_id
1 'polypeptide(L)'
;MISKPRRTGDYPDREIDCEQAMEPGFQAIIDCMIEAGWIREEVKRSLRRLIAADNMTQKENAKIEAELAIARAMIRAGRPKP
;
A
#
# COMPACT_ATOMS: atom_id res chain seq x y z
N MET A 1 4.83 0.25 19.88
CA MET A 1 5.92 0.56 18.93
C MET A 1 5.89 -0.51 17.86
N ILE A 2 5.89 -0.14 16.57
CA ILE A 2 5.86 -1.11 15.46
C ILE A 2 7.25 -1.73 15.34
N SER A 3 7.33 -3.06 15.38
CA SER A 3 8.58 -3.80 15.22
C SER A 3 9.10 -3.69 13.78
N LYS A 4 10.42 -3.55 13.63
CA LYS A 4 11.07 -3.65 12.32
C LYS A 4 11.12 -5.11 11.85
N PRO A 5 11.22 -5.37 10.53
CA PRO A 5 11.48 -6.71 10.01
C PRO A 5 12.75 -7.31 10.63
N ARG A 6 12.78 -8.64 10.82
CA ARG A 6 13.93 -9.34 11.42
C ARG A 6 15.19 -9.27 10.57
N ARG A 7 15.02 -9.30 9.25
CA ARG A 7 16.09 -9.21 8.25
C ARG A 7 15.62 -8.52 6.97
N THR A 8 16.57 -7.95 6.23
CA THR A 8 16.33 -7.38 4.90
C THR A 8 16.13 -8.51 3.88
N GLY A 9 15.25 -8.28 2.91
CA GLY A 9 14.90 -9.29 1.90
C GLY A 9 13.85 -10.28 2.40
N ASP A 10 13.65 -11.33 1.61
CA ASP A 10 12.60 -12.31 1.84
C ASP A 10 12.98 -13.36 2.89
N TYR A 11 12.00 -13.83 3.65
CA TYR A 11 12.14 -14.95 4.57
C TYR A 11 10.79 -15.58 4.91
N PRO A 12 10.75 -16.88 5.31
CA PRO A 12 9.50 -17.63 5.44
C PRO A 12 8.41 -16.94 6.27
N ASP A 13 8.77 -16.35 7.41
CA ASP A 13 7.81 -15.72 8.31
C ASP A 13 7.68 -14.20 8.12
N ARG A 14 8.17 -13.62 7.02
CA ARG A 14 8.21 -12.16 6.84
C ARG A 14 6.85 -11.53 6.80
N GLU A 15 5.90 -12.18 6.14
CA GLU A 15 4.51 -11.74 6.08
C GLU A 15 3.86 -11.82 7.47
N ILE A 16 4.06 -12.93 8.19
CA ILE A 16 3.55 -13.13 9.55
C ILE A 16 4.11 -12.08 10.52
N ASP A 17 5.42 -11.82 10.47
CA ASP A 17 6.04 -10.76 11.29
C ASP A 17 5.46 -9.37 10.96
N CYS A 18 5.16 -9.11 9.69
CA CYS A 18 4.53 -7.86 9.26
C CYS A 18 3.11 -7.74 9.81
N GLU A 19 2.30 -8.80 9.70
CA GLU A 19 0.94 -8.85 10.25
C GLU A 19 0.95 -8.59 11.76
N GLN A 20 1.82 -9.28 12.51
CA GLN A 20 1.97 -9.10 13.95
C GLN A 20 2.40 -7.67 14.32
N ALA A 21 3.27 -7.05 13.51
CA ALA A 21 3.69 -5.67 13.74
C ALA A 21 2.55 -4.67 13.50
N MET A 22 1.65 -4.95 12.56
CA MET A 22 0.51 -4.09 12.22
C MET A 22 -0.69 -4.29 13.15
N GLU A 23 -0.89 -5.50 13.70
CA GLU A 23 -2.10 -5.87 14.43
C GLU A 23 -2.49 -4.88 15.54
N PRO A 24 -1.58 -4.36 16.38
CA PRO A 24 -1.95 -3.35 17.39
C PRO A 24 -2.54 -2.08 16.78
N GLY A 25 -1.96 -1.60 15.66
CA GLY A 25 -2.48 -0.43 14.95
C GLY A 25 -3.82 -0.72 14.27
N PHE A 26 -3.99 -1.93 13.74
CA PHE A 26 -5.27 -2.36 13.18
C PHE A 26 -6.38 -2.37 14.23
N GLN A 27 -6.14 -2.94 15.41
CA GLN A 27 -7.15 -2.94 16.49
C GLN A 27 -7.46 -1.51 16.94
N ALA A 28 -6.46 -0.64 17.10
CA ALA A 28 -6.67 0.76 17.47
C ALA A 28 -7.58 1.50 16.47
N ILE A 29 -7.40 1.27 15.15
CA ILE A 29 -8.29 1.85 14.13
C ILE A 29 -9.72 1.33 14.29
N ILE A 30 -9.88 0.02 14.50
CA ILE A 30 -11.21 -0.57 14.68
C ILE A 30 -11.90 0.00 15.92
N ASP A 31 -11.19 0.09 17.04
CA ASP A 31 -11.72 0.57 18.31
C ASP A 31 -12.13 2.05 18.21
N CYS A 32 -11.28 2.91 17.64
CA CYS A 32 -11.63 4.32 17.41
C CYS A 32 -12.88 4.50 16.54
N MET A 33 -13.05 3.64 15.52
CA MET A 33 -14.24 3.70 14.67
C MET A 33 -15.49 3.21 15.40
N ILE A 34 -15.37 2.21 16.27
CA ILE A 34 -16.46 1.75 17.13
C ILE A 34 -16.86 2.84 18.13
N GLU A 35 -15.89 3.51 18.74
CA GLU A 35 -16.13 4.67 19.64
C GLU A 35 -16.84 5.82 18.93
N ALA A 36 -16.57 6.01 17.64
CA ALA A 36 -17.27 6.97 16.78
C ALA A 36 -18.66 6.49 16.32
N GLY A 37 -19.11 5.30 16.73
CA GLY A 37 -20.45 4.76 16.48
C GLY A 37 -20.58 3.86 15.24
N TRP A 38 -19.48 3.51 14.57
CA TRP A 38 -19.50 2.58 13.44
C TRP A 38 -19.53 1.13 13.91
N ILE A 39 -20.13 0.22 13.13
CA ILE A 39 -20.06 -1.21 13.47
C ILE A 39 -18.77 -1.85 12.93
N ARG A 40 -18.20 -2.79 13.68
CA ARG A 40 -16.94 -3.47 13.33
C ARG A 40 -16.91 -4.04 11.90
N GLU A 41 -18.02 -4.59 11.41
CA GLU A 41 -18.11 -5.15 10.06
C GLU A 41 -18.12 -4.09 8.95
N GLU A 42 -18.65 -2.89 9.21
CA GLU A 42 -18.52 -1.76 8.29
C GLU A 42 -17.06 -1.33 8.17
N VAL A 43 -16.36 -1.19 9.30
CA VAL A 43 -14.96 -0.77 9.32
C VAL A 43 -14.08 -1.76 8.56
N LYS A 44 -14.24 -3.08 8.83
CA LYS A 44 -13.51 -4.12 8.09
C LYS A 44 -13.80 -4.09 6.59
N ARG A 45 -15.06 -3.91 6.20
CA ARG A 45 -15.46 -3.83 4.78
C ARG A 45 -14.86 -2.60 4.11
N SER A 46 -14.88 -1.45 4.78
CA SER A 46 -14.29 -0.21 4.31
C SER A 46 -12.78 -0.30 4.16
N LEU A 47 -12.07 -0.86 5.15
CA LEU A 47 -10.62 -1.07 5.08
C LEU A 47 -10.22 -1.96 3.88
N ARG A 48 -10.94 -3.06 3.61
CA ARG A 48 -10.70 -3.87 2.40
C ARG A 48 -10.85 -3.07 1.11
N ARG A 49 -11.87 -2.21 1.03
CA ARG A 49 -12.09 -1.35 -0.15
C ARG A 49 -11.01 -0.30 -0.31
N LEU A 50 -10.53 0.28 0.78
CA LEU A 50 -9.43 1.25 0.77
C LEU A 50 -8.13 0.62 0.28
N ILE A 51 -7.77 -0.58 0.78
CA ILE A 51 -6.59 -1.31 0.31
C ILE A 51 -6.70 -1.62 -1.19
N ALA A 52 -7.87 -2.06 -1.66
CA ALA A 52 -8.09 -2.33 -3.08
C ALA A 52 -7.94 -1.05 -3.93
N ALA A 53 -8.48 0.08 -3.46
CA ALA A 53 -8.37 1.36 -4.16
C ALA A 53 -6.92 1.88 -4.20
N ASP A 54 -6.17 1.73 -3.11
CA ASP A 54 -4.74 2.06 -3.05
C ASP A 54 -3.94 1.22 -4.05
N ASN A 55 -4.15 -0.09 -4.07
CA ASN A 55 -3.49 -0.99 -5.03
C ASN A 55 -3.76 -0.59 -6.49
N MET A 56 -4.99 -0.21 -6.83
CA MET A 56 -5.31 0.26 -8.19
C MET A 56 -4.59 1.58 -8.51
N THR A 57 -4.56 2.50 -7.55
CA THR A 57 -3.92 3.81 -7.69
C THR A 57 -2.41 3.65 -7.90
N GLN A 58 -1.76 2.83 -7.08
CA GLN A 58 -0.32 2.55 -7.20
C GLN A 58 0.02 1.91 -8.54
N LYS A 59 -0.83 1.01 -9.04
CA LYS A 59 -0.64 0.38 -10.36
C LYS A 59 -0.70 1.41 -11.50
N GLU A 60 -1.69 2.29 -11.50
CA GLU A 60 -1.83 3.30 -12.56
C GLU A 60 -0.72 4.35 -12.47
N ASN A 61 -0.35 4.77 -11.25
CA ASN A 61 0.78 5.67 -11.04
C ASN A 61 2.08 5.07 -11.59
N ALA A 62 2.38 3.80 -11.29
CA ALA A 62 3.56 3.12 -11.80
C ALA A 62 3.60 3.06 -13.34
N LYS A 63 2.43 2.90 -13.99
CA LYS A 63 2.31 2.93 -15.45
C LYS A 63 2.61 4.33 -16.00
N ILE A 64 1.99 5.36 -15.44
CA ILE A 64 2.22 6.75 -15.87
C ILE A 64 3.68 7.15 -15.65
N GLU A 65 4.28 6.73 -14.53
CA GLU A 65 5.69 6.98 -14.24
C GLU A 65 6.62 6.30 -15.26
N ALA A 66 6.31 5.07 -15.65
CA ALA A 66 7.06 4.36 -16.70
C ALA A 66 6.96 5.08 -18.06
N GLU A 67 5.76 5.47 -18.48
CA GLU A 67 5.54 6.23 -19.72
C GLU A 67 6.29 7.57 -19.70
N LEU A 68 6.24 8.28 -18.57
CA LEU A 68 6.95 9.54 -18.39
C LEU A 68 8.46 9.35 -18.43
N ALA A 69 8.99 8.29 -17.83
CA ALA A 69 10.41 7.96 -17.87
C ALA A 69 10.89 7.69 -19.31
N ILE A 70 10.11 6.94 -20.10
CA ILE A 70 10.40 6.69 -21.51
C ILE A 70 10.35 7.99 -22.31
N ALA A 71 9.31 8.80 -22.15
CA ALA A 71 9.18 10.08 -22.85
C ALA A 71 10.36 11.02 -22.56
N ARG A 72 10.78 11.10 -21.29
CA ARG A 72 11.97 11.86 -20.87
C ARG A 72 13.25 11.32 -21.50
N ALA A 73 13.39 9.99 -21.62
CA ALA A 73 14.52 9.37 -22.28
C ALA A 73 14.56 9.67 -23.80
N MET A 74 13.41 9.63 -24.49
CA MET A 74 13.32 9.99 -25.92
C MET A 74 13.74 11.43 -26.18
N ILE A 75 13.25 12.38 -25.35
CA ILE A 75 13.64 13.80 -25.42
C ILE A 75 15.15 13.96 -25.24
N ARG A 76 15.73 13.29 -24.23
CA ARG A 76 17.19 13.32 -24.00
C ARG A 76 17.99 12.72 -25.16
N ALA A 77 17.46 11.70 -25.83
CA ALA A 77 18.11 11.04 -26.96
C ALA A 77 17.95 11.79 -28.29
N GLY A 78 17.22 12.92 -28.33
CA GLY A 78 16.94 13.65 -29.57
C GLY A 78 16.11 12.86 -30.58
N ARG A 79 15.42 11.79 -30.15
CA ARG A 79 14.58 10.96 -31.03
C ARG A 79 13.14 11.50 -31.01
N PRO A 80 12.51 11.71 -32.18
CA PRO A 80 11.10 12.09 -32.23
C PRO A 80 10.23 10.92 -31.73
N LYS A 81 9.07 11.28 -31.16
CA LYS A 81 8.05 10.32 -30.68
C LYS A 81 7.58 9.43 -31.85
N PRO A 82 7.43 8.10 -31.68
CA PRO A 82 6.80 7.26 -32.69
C PRO A 82 5.31 7.59 -32.86
#